data_AF-M0GAJ7-F1
#
_entry.id   AF-M0GAJ7-F1
#
_cell.length_a   1.000
_cell.length_b   1.000
_cell.length_c   1.000
_cell.angle_alpha   90.00
_cell.angle_beta   90.00
_cell.angle_gamma   90.00
#
_symmetry.space_group_name_H-M   'P 1'
#
loop_
_entity.id
_entity.type
_entity.pdbx_description
1 polymer ?
#
loop_
_entity_poly.entity_id
_entity_poly.type
_entity_poly.pdbx_seq_one_letter_code
_entity_poly.pdbx_strand_id
1 'polypeptide(L)'
;MSEIVDFGDTLLFDDALTYTAISIFSKSSKSSFDYIKVDSVDDLNNLPDRDFIDIKYSSIDSEKWRLLDEDEFSNIRKIESFQPLDEVSGIHTGIATLKDSVYIVDAVDLDNEYFTITYEGETYRIEKEITEELVKISAIEASSDLKNNAKRIIVPYKKQIQRTLTGDGKQVETTIIPEDELKEEFPGTYEYLEAARDELATREKGDGVDYEPWYKYGREQGLEYIGERLYTPTYSSGPKFLHHETEYSLFANGYAVFPKTVDIEILERILNSKVMDYYIRNTSKEIQGDFQCYQKNFIRKFSVPEFSSSEKDELRSLSDQKEIDQYLIKKYGLSLEVSN
;
A
#
# COMPACT_ATOMS: atom_id res chain seq x y z
N MET A 1 3.98 30.07 -16.15
CA MET A 1 3.13 30.15 -14.94
C MET A 1 3.62 31.31 -14.09
N SER A 2 2.70 31.99 -13.41
CA SER A 2 3.02 33.08 -12.48
C SER A 2 2.63 32.75 -11.05
N GLU A 3 1.53 32.02 -10.86
CA GLU A 3 0.96 31.72 -9.55
C GLU A 3 0.16 30.40 -9.60
N ILE A 4 0.17 29.65 -8.50
CA ILE A 4 -0.73 28.51 -8.24
C ILE A 4 -1.37 28.69 -6.86
N VAL A 5 -2.69 28.58 -6.81
CA VAL A 5 -3.47 28.45 -5.56
C VAL A 5 -4.02 27.04 -5.52
N ASP A 6 -3.51 26.20 -4.63
CA ASP A 6 -3.92 24.81 -4.45
C ASP A 6 -4.88 24.70 -3.26
N PHE A 7 -6.05 24.09 -3.45
CA PHE A 7 -7.04 23.91 -2.39
C PHE A 7 -6.86 22.60 -1.61
N GLY A 8 -5.80 21.83 -1.90
CA GLY A 8 -5.47 20.63 -1.14
C GLY A 8 -6.61 19.62 -1.13
N ASP A 9 -7.02 19.21 0.07
CA ASP A 9 -8.15 18.30 0.29
C ASP A 9 -9.51 19.00 0.54
N THR A 10 -9.53 20.34 0.47
CA THR A 10 -10.74 21.15 0.65
C THR A 10 -11.68 21.00 -0.54
N LEU A 11 -12.90 20.50 -0.28
CA LEU A 11 -13.96 20.40 -1.29
C LEU A 11 -14.70 21.73 -1.44
N LEU A 12 -14.57 22.36 -2.61
CA LEU A 12 -15.20 23.65 -2.92
C LEU A 12 -16.64 23.53 -3.45
N PHE A 13 -17.08 22.33 -3.82
CA PHE A 13 -18.37 22.11 -4.46
C PHE A 13 -19.14 21.01 -3.72
N ASP A 14 -20.31 21.35 -3.19
CA ASP A 14 -21.12 20.43 -2.37
C ASP A 14 -21.53 19.14 -3.11
N ASP A 15 -21.70 19.22 -4.43
CA ASP A 15 -22.18 18.12 -5.28
C ASP A 15 -21.05 17.39 -6.03
N ALA A 16 -19.77 17.71 -5.80
CA ALA A 16 -18.65 17.12 -6.54
C ALA A 16 -17.41 16.85 -5.66
N LEU A 17 -16.94 15.60 -5.68
CA LEU A 17 -15.68 15.17 -5.06
C LEU A 17 -14.49 15.52 -5.96
N THR A 18 -14.22 16.81 -6.13
CA THR A 18 -13.14 17.31 -7.00
C THR A 18 -12.13 18.16 -6.26
N TYR A 19 -10.87 17.72 -6.29
CA TYR A 19 -9.71 18.50 -5.84
C TYR A 19 -9.36 19.54 -6.90
N THR A 20 -9.19 20.80 -6.47
CA THR A 20 -9.10 21.95 -7.37
C THR A 20 -7.82 22.73 -7.10
N ALA A 21 -7.22 23.29 -8.17
CA ALA A 21 -6.21 24.32 -8.07
C ALA A 21 -6.47 25.39 -9.15
N ILE A 22 -6.11 26.64 -8.87
CA ILE A 22 -6.12 27.74 -9.82
C ILE A 22 -4.68 27.98 -10.27
N SER A 23 -4.43 27.93 -11.58
CA SER A 23 -3.12 28.22 -12.16
C SER A 23 -3.19 29.49 -13.01
N ILE A 24 -2.37 30.48 -12.68
CA ILE A 24 -2.29 31.74 -13.40
C ILE A 24 -1.04 31.73 -14.29
N PHE A 25 -1.20 32.18 -15.53
CA PHE A 25 -0.12 32.17 -16.52
C PHE A 25 0.19 33.59 -17.01
N SER A 26 1.47 33.96 -16.96
CA SER A 26 1.99 35.16 -17.63
C SER A 26 2.57 34.83 -19.01
N LYS A 27 2.50 35.80 -19.93
CA LYS A 27 3.19 35.73 -21.24
C LYS A 27 4.69 35.99 -21.14
N SER A 28 5.16 36.59 -20.04
CA SER A 28 6.59 36.82 -19.80
C SER A 28 7.25 35.56 -19.24
N SER A 29 8.47 35.26 -19.70
CA SER A 29 9.30 34.23 -19.07
C SER A 29 9.59 34.61 -17.61
N LYS A 30 9.51 33.63 -16.69
CA LYS A 30 9.83 33.77 -15.27
C LYS A 30 10.78 32.64 -14.84
N SER A 31 11.63 32.91 -13.86
CA SER A 31 12.51 31.91 -13.21
C SER A 31 11.83 31.15 -12.07
N SER A 32 10.73 31.68 -11.55
CA SER A 32 9.92 31.12 -10.47
C SER A 32 8.44 31.47 -10.62
N PHE A 33 7.60 30.91 -9.75
CA PHE A 33 6.18 31.23 -9.62
C PHE A 33 5.74 31.16 -8.16
N ASP A 34 4.72 31.94 -7.82
CA ASP A 34 4.17 31.99 -6.46
C ASP A 34 3.25 30.77 -6.23
N TYR A 35 3.33 30.15 -5.07
CA TYR A 35 2.45 29.04 -4.69
C TYR A 35 1.90 29.23 -3.28
N ILE A 36 0.64 28.83 -3.10
CA ILE A 36 0.02 28.68 -1.79
C ILE A 36 -0.86 27.44 -1.78
N LYS A 37 -0.79 26.68 -0.69
CA LYS A 37 -1.78 25.66 -0.35
C LYS A 37 -2.77 26.27 0.64
N VAL A 38 -4.06 26.13 0.36
CA VAL A 38 -5.15 26.65 1.18
C VAL A 38 -5.66 25.52 2.07
N ASP A 39 -5.59 25.71 3.39
CA ASP A 39 -5.94 24.69 4.37
C ASP A 39 -7.44 24.66 4.70
N SER A 40 -8.16 25.78 4.49
CA SER A 40 -9.60 25.85 4.74
C SER A 40 -10.32 26.88 3.88
N VAL A 41 -11.63 26.69 3.71
CA VAL A 41 -12.51 27.65 3.00
C VAL A 41 -12.50 29.03 3.67
N ASP A 42 -12.32 29.08 5.00
CA ASP A 42 -12.25 30.33 5.76
C ASP A 42 -11.02 31.18 5.36
N ASP A 43 -9.98 30.53 4.84
CA ASP A 43 -8.75 31.18 4.39
C ASP A 43 -8.89 31.92 3.07
N LEU A 44 -9.94 31.61 2.30
CA LEU A 44 -10.23 32.25 1.01
C LEU A 44 -10.37 33.77 1.14
N ASN A 45 -10.99 34.24 2.22
CA ASN A 45 -11.25 35.66 2.44
C ASN A 45 -9.97 36.47 2.75
N ASN A 46 -8.89 35.79 3.16
CA ASN A 46 -7.62 36.41 3.56
C ASN A 46 -6.46 36.04 2.61
N LEU A 47 -6.73 35.38 1.48
CA LEU A 47 -5.74 35.00 0.47
C LEU A 47 -4.78 36.15 0.05
N PRO A 48 -5.25 37.41 -0.16
CA PRO A 48 -4.35 38.50 -0.53
C PRO A 48 -3.29 38.87 0.51
N ASP A 49 -3.53 38.52 1.78
CA ASP A 49 -2.66 38.84 2.92
C ASP A 49 -1.81 37.64 3.37
N ARG A 50 -1.88 36.50 2.65
CA ARG A 50 -1.13 35.29 2.95
C ARG A 50 0.25 35.30 2.31
N ASP A 51 1.19 34.63 2.96
CA ASP A 51 2.54 34.41 2.44
C ASP A 51 2.54 33.30 1.38
N PHE A 52 2.78 33.68 0.13
CA PHE A 52 3.07 32.74 -0.94
C PHE A 52 4.53 32.30 -0.86
N ILE A 53 4.80 31.04 -1.20
CA ILE A 53 6.18 30.56 -1.39
C ILE A 53 6.60 30.75 -2.85
N ASP A 54 7.85 31.16 -3.06
CA ASP A 54 8.44 31.32 -4.39
C ASP A 54 9.06 30.00 -4.86
N ILE A 55 8.44 29.34 -5.83
CA ILE A 55 8.91 28.06 -6.37
C ILE A 55 9.72 28.29 -7.64
N LYS A 56 11.01 27.95 -7.60
CA LYS A 56 11.92 28.05 -8.74
C LYS A 56 11.60 26.98 -9.79
N TYR A 57 11.51 27.34 -11.06
CA TYR A 57 11.31 26.32 -12.12
C TYR A 57 12.44 25.29 -12.18
N SER A 58 13.65 25.65 -11.75
CA SER A 58 14.78 24.73 -11.68
C SER A 58 14.64 23.63 -10.62
N SER A 59 13.71 23.75 -9.66
CA SER A 59 13.43 22.71 -8.66
C SER A 59 12.30 21.77 -9.09
N ILE A 60 11.57 22.09 -10.16
CA ILE A 60 10.46 21.27 -10.66
C ILE A 60 10.98 20.09 -11.47
N ASP A 61 10.56 18.88 -11.08
CA ASP A 61 10.76 17.65 -11.85
C ASP A 61 9.64 17.52 -12.90
N SER A 62 10.01 17.30 -14.17
CA SER A 62 9.07 17.16 -15.28
C SER A 62 8.20 15.91 -15.20
N GLU A 63 8.64 14.85 -14.50
CA GLU A 63 7.82 13.64 -14.31
C GLU A 63 6.74 13.85 -13.25
N LYS A 64 7.05 14.60 -12.20
CA LYS A 64 6.13 14.87 -11.10
C LYS A 64 6.46 16.17 -10.39
N TRP A 65 5.55 17.13 -10.48
CA TRP A 65 5.71 18.40 -9.79
C TRP A 65 5.55 18.19 -8.28
N ARG A 66 6.55 18.63 -7.53
CA ARG A 66 6.52 18.74 -6.08
C ARG A 66 6.56 20.23 -5.75
N LEU A 67 5.47 20.76 -5.22
CA LEU A 67 5.31 22.19 -4.92
C LEU A 67 5.74 22.44 -3.48
N LEU A 68 7.06 22.47 -3.26
CA LEU A 68 7.69 22.52 -1.95
C LEU A 68 8.42 23.84 -1.76
N ASP A 69 8.48 24.32 -0.51
CA ASP A 69 9.36 25.42 -0.13
C ASP A 69 10.85 24.99 -0.10
N GLU A 70 11.75 25.93 0.18
CA GLU A 70 13.20 25.65 0.16
C GLU A 70 13.63 24.64 1.25
N ASP A 71 13.02 24.71 2.44
CA ASP A 71 13.33 23.83 3.58
C ASP A 71 12.74 22.43 3.34
N GLU A 72 11.51 22.36 2.83
CA GLU A 72 10.85 21.14 2.42
C GLU A 72 11.62 20.42 1.33
N PHE A 73 11.99 21.14 0.26
CA PHE A 73 12.78 20.59 -0.82
C PHE A 73 14.15 20.08 -0.34
N SER A 74 14.81 20.83 0.55
CA SER A 74 16.08 20.43 1.17
C SER A 74 15.93 19.15 1.99
N ASN A 75 14.90 19.06 2.82
CA ASN A 75 14.61 17.88 3.63
C ASN A 75 14.29 16.65 2.78
N ILE A 76 13.45 16.78 1.74
CA ILE A 76 13.15 15.68 0.82
C ILE A 76 14.40 15.20 0.10
N ARG A 77 15.26 16.11 -0.38
CA ARG A 77 16.55 15.72 -1.00
C ARG A 77 17.47 14.97 -0.06
N LYS A 78 17.54 15.37 1.22
CA LYS A 78 18.31 14.64 2.22
C LYS A 78 17.75 13.24 2.44
N ILE A 79 16.43 13.11 2.60
CA ILE A 79 15.76 11.81 2.75
C ILE A 79 16.05 10.92 1.54
N GLU A 80 15.88 11.39 0.31
CA GLU A 80 16.09 10.60 -0.91
C GLU A 80 17.59 10.37 -1.26
N SER A 81 18.53 10.86 -0.44
CA SER A 81 19.98 10.72 -0.68
C SER A 81 20.58 9.40 -0.19
N PHE A 82 19.84 8.62 0.60
CA PHE A 82 20.25 7.30 1.08
C PHE A 82 19.80 6.18 0.10
N GLN A 83 19.89 4.91 0.50
CA GLN A 83 19.43 3.80 -0.35
C GLN A 83 17.90 3.76 -0.47
N PRO A 84 17.32 3.83 -1.69
CA PRO A 84 15.88 3.80 -1.89
C PRO A 84 15.19 2.57 -1.31
N LEU A 85 13.94 2.72 -0.87
CA LEU A 85 13.14 1.62 -0.31
C LEU A 85 12.94 0.49 -1.33
N ASP A 86 12.81 0.78 -2.63
CA ASP A 86 12.67 -0.25 -3.66
C ASP A 86 13.97 -1.03 -3.94
N GLU A 87 15.13 -0.48 -3.57
CA GLU A 87 16.41 -1.20 -3.62
C GLU A 87 16.59 -2.11 -2.41
N VAL A 88 16.23 -1.64 -1.20
CA VAL A 88 16.41 -2.41 0.04
C VAL A 88 15.23 -3.33 0.38
N SER A 89 14.11 -3.20 -0.31
CA SER A 89 12.87 -3.98 -0.09
C SER A 89 12.07 -4.20 -1.38
N GLY A 90 11.28 -5.28 -1.42
CA GLY A 90 10.31 -5.55 -2.49
C GLY A 90 8.98 -4.94 -2.10
N ILE A 91 8.41 -4.08 -2.95
CA ILE A 91 7.13 -3.40 -2.69
C ILE A 91 6.10 -3.92 -3.68
N HIS A 92 5.09 -4.63 -3.19
CA HIS A 92 4.17 -5.40 -4.01
C HIS A 92 2.71 -5.12 -3.67
N THR A 93 1.86 -5.14 -4.69
CA THR A 93 0.41 -5.10 -4.52
C THR A 93 -0.11 -6.50 -4.21
N GLY A 94 -1.23 -6.56 -3.51
CA GLY A 94 -1.94 -7.80 -3.25
C GLY A 94 -2.58 -8.44 -4.49
N ILE A 95 -3.16 -9.60 -4.25
CA ILE A 95 -3.93 -10.34 -5.25
C ILE A 95 -5.12 -9.54 -5.77
N ALA A 96 -5.56 -9.84 -6.99
CA ALA A 96 -6.77 -9.29 -7.57
C ALA A 96 -7.58 -10.39 -8.26
N THR A 97 -8.52 -10.98 -7.52
CA THR A 97 -9.37 -12.07 -8.02
C THR A 97 -10.36 -11.61 -9.09
N LEU A 98 -10.73 -10.32 -9.06
CA LEU A 98 -11.85 -9.72 -9.79
C LEU A 98 -13.23 -10.32 -9.48
N LYS A 99 -13.33 -11.19 -8.45
CA LYS A 99 -14.60 -11.71 -7.91
C LYS A 99 -14.45 -12.14 -6.46
N ASP A 100 -14.12 -11.17 -5.60
CA ASP A 100 -13.96 -11.39 -4.16
C ASP A 100 -15.17 -12.11 -3.52
N SER A 101 -16.38 -11.85 -4.01
CA SER A 101 -17.62 -12.50 -3.55
C SER A 101 -17.63 -14.01 -3.69
N VAL A 102 -16.93 -14.56 -4.68
CA VAL A 102 -16.90 -16.01 -4.93
C VAL A 102 -15.69 -16.66 -4.26
N TYR A 103 -14.51 -16.04 -4.34
CA TYR A 103 -13.29 -16.70 -3.86
C TYR A 103 -13.06 -16.59 -2.36
N ILE A 104 -13.55 -15.52 -1.72
CA ILE A 104 -13.27 -15.26 -0.31
C ILE A 104 -14.24 -16.03 0.56
N VAL A 105 -13.68 -16.82 1.47
CA VAL A 105 -14.42 -17.63 2.42
C VAL A 105 -14.27 -16.97 3.79
N ASP A 106 -15.39 -16.51 4.34
CA ASP A 106 -15.44 -16.20 5.77
C ASP A 106 -15.43 -17.54 6.50
N ALA A 107 -14.31 -17.88 7.14
CA ALA A 107 -14.09 -19.19 7.74
C ALA A 107 -15.03 -19.43 8.93
N VAL A 108 -16.22 -19.96 8.65
CA VAL A 108 -17.06 -20.60 9.66
C VAL A 108 -16.68 -22.07 9.66
N ASP A 109 -15.93 -22.44 10.69
CA ASP A 109 -15.37 -23.78 10.84
C ASP A 109 -16.48 -24.81 11.08
N LEU A 110 -16.57 -25.82 10.21
CA LEU A 110 -17.51 -26.95 10.36
C LEU A 110 -16.84 -28.10 11.10
N ASP A 111 -15.58 -28.39 10.74
CA ASP A 111 -14.72 -29.46 11.27
C ASP A 111 -13.27 -29.27 10.80
N ASN A 112 -12.36 -30.20 11.14
CA ASN A 112 -10.94 -30.05 10.82
C ASN A 112 -10.61 -30.02 9.31
N GLU A 113 -11.50 -30.47 8.42
CA GLU A 113 -11.23 -30.66 6.99
C GLU A 113 -11.90 -29.61 6.10
N TYR A 114 -13.00 -28.99 6.55
CA TYR A 114 -13.81 -28.09 5.71
C TYR A 114 -14.14 -26.74 6.35
N PHE A 115 -14.16 -25.70 5.52
CA PHE A 115 -14.91 -24.47 5.77
C PHE A 115 -16.30 -24.54 5.15
N THR A 116 -17.19 -23.63 5.53
CA THR A 116 -18.50 -23.46 4.90
C THR A 116 -18.63 -22.10 4.23
N ILE A 117 -19.35 -22.08 3.11
CA ILE A 117 -19.74 -20.86 2.41
C ILE A 117 -21.21 -20.96 2.01
N THR A 118 -21.94 -19.85 2.12
CA THR A 118 -23.34 -19.77 1.67
C THR A 118 -23.38 -19.03 0.34
N TYR A 119 -24.00 -19.66 -0.65
CA TYR A 119 -24.19 -19.10 -1.99
C TYR A 119 -25.62 -19.33 -2.45
N GLU A 120 -26.30 -18.26 -2.84
CA GLU A 120 -27.72 -18.27 -3.25
C GLU A 120 -28.69 -19.00 -2.30
N GLY A 121 -28.37 -19.02 -1.00
CA GLY A 121 -29.19 -19.68 0.03
C GLY A 121 -28.83 -21.13 0.31
N GLU A 122 -27.96 -21.74 -0.50
CA GLU A 122 -27.41 -23.08 -0.29
C GLU A 122 -26.05 -23.01 0.43
N THR A 123 -25.72 -24.05 1.18
CA THR A 123 -24.44 -24.15 1.91
C THR A 123 -23.53 -25.18 1.27
N TYR A 124 -22.32 -24.75 0.92
CA TYR A 124 -21.29 -25.57 0.32
C TYR A 124 -20.15 -25.81 1.30
N ARG A 125 -19.45 -26.93 1.11
CA ARG A 125 -18.24 -27.27 1.88
C ARG A 125 -17.03 -26.96 1.02
N ILE A 126 -16.04 -26.31 1.60
CA ILE A 126 -14.78 -25.96 0.96
C ILE A 126 -13.67 -26.67 1.70
N GLU A 127 -12.93 -27.55 1.01
CA GLU A 127 -11.76 -28.21 1.57
C GLU A 127 -10.75 -27.17 2.06
N LYS A 128 -10.26 -27.29 3.30
CA LYS A 128 -9.32 -26.30 3.86
C LYS A 128 -8.00 -26.25 3.08
N GLU A 129 -7.58 -27.37 2.49
CA GLU A 129 -6.31 -27.52 1.80
C GLU A 129 -6.18 -26.68 0.51
N ILE A 130 -7.30 -26.39 -0.18
CA ILE A 130 -7.29 -25.50 -1.35
C ILE A 130 -7.40 -24.02 -0.96
N THR A 131 -7.50 -23.71 0.34
CA THR A 131 -7.60 -22.34 0.82
C THR A 131 -6.30 -21.83 1.42
N GLU A 132 -6.08 -20.52 1.31
CA GLU A 132 -5.02 -19.84 2.02
C GLU A 132 -5.57 -18.71 2.88
N GLU A 133 -4.76 -18.25 3.83
CA GLU A 133 -5.05 -17.02 4.54
C GLU A 133 -5.07 -15.82 3.60
N LEU A 134 -6.08 -14.96 3.77
CA LEU A 134 -6.17 -13.69 3.08
C LEU A 134 -6.20 -12.53 4.08
N VAL A 135 -5.23 -11.63 4.00
CA VAL A 135 -5.24 -10.36 4.75
C VAL A 135 -5.83 -9.26 3.86
N LYS A 136 -7.02 -8.76 4.20
CA LYS A 136 -7.55 -7.51 3.61
C LYS A 136 -6.96 -6.32 4.38
N ILE A 137 -5.87 -5.75 3.88
CA ILE A 137 -5.06 -4.75 4.61
C ILE A 137 -5.91 -3.54 5.04
N SER A 138 -6.84 -3.10 4.19
CA SER A 138 -7.75 -1.99 4.49
C SER A 138 -8.70 -2.22 5.67
N ALA A 139 -8.79 -3.45 6.21
CA ALA A 139 -9.64 -3.81 7.34
C ALA A 139 -8.84 -4.12 8.63
N ILE A 140 -7.51 -3.98 8.59
CA ILE A 140 -6.61 -4.27 9.71
C ILE A 140 -6.21 -2.95 10.36
N GLU A 141 -6.41 -2.82 11.67
CA GLU A 141 -6.08 -1.62 12.43
C GLU A 141 -4.75 -1.71 13.17
N ALA A 142 -4.43 -2.89 13.70
CA ALA A 142 -3.19 -3.14 14.41
C ALA A 142 -2.58 -4.50 14.03
N SER A 143 -1.28 -4.66 14.30
CA SER A 143 -0.57 -5.94 14.08
C SER A 143 -1.18 -7.10 14.90
N SER A 144 -1.91 -6.82 15.98
CA SER A 144 -2.66 -7.82 16.74
C SER A 144 -3.83 -8.42 15.97
N ASP A 145 -4.45 -7.66 15.06
CA ASP A 145 -5.61 -8.12 14.29
C ASP A 145 -5.21 -9.19 13.28
N LEU A 146 -3.96 -9.15 12.81
CA LEU A 146 -3.38 -10.17 11.93
C LEU A 146 -3.40 -11.56 12.58
N LYS A 147 -3.18 -11.64 13.89
CA LYS A 147 -3.18 -12.92 14.64
C LYS A 147 -4.56 -13.57 14.71
N ASN A 148 -5.62 -12.76 14.63
CA ASN A 148 -7.01 -13.21 14.70
C ASN A 148 -7.68 -13.25 13.32
N ASN A 149 -6.92 -13.14 12.24
CA ASN A 149 -7.45 -13.11 10.88
C ASN A 149 -8.02 -14.48 10.49
N ALA A 150 -9.34 -14.58 10.48
CA ALA A 150 -10.04 -15.78 10.06
C ALA A 150 -10.31 -15.82 8.54
N LYS A 151 -9.96 -14.78 7.77
CA LYS A 151 -10.32 -14.73 6.35
C LYS A 151 -9.48 -15.71 5.53
N ARG A 152 -10.19 -16.48 4.72
CA ARG A 152 -9.62 -17.46 3.80
C ARG A 152 -10.01 -17.13 2.37
N ILE A 153 -9.27 -17.68 1.43
CA ILE A 153 -9.54 -17.55 0.00
C ILE A 153 -9.25 -18.86 -0.69
N ILE A 154 -10.13 -19.28 -1.60
CA ILE A 154 -9.94 -20.46 -2.46
C ILE A 154 -8.85 -20.15 -3.47
N VAL A 155 -7.74 -20.87 -3.42
CA VAL A 155 -6.58 -20.71 -4.30
C VAL A 155 -6.53 -21.92 -5.25
N PRO A 156 -7.07 -21.83 -6.48
CA PRO A 156 -7.07 -22.94 -7.44
C PRO A 156 -5.70 -23.15 -8.11
N TYR A 157 -4.61 -22.92 -7.37
CA TYR A 157 -3.23 -22.93 -7.86
C TYR A 157 -2.34 -23.76 -6.94
N LYS A 158 -1.46 -24.57 -7.52
CA LYS A 158 -0.37 -25.23 -6.81
C LYS A 158 0.79 -24.26 -6.65
N LYS A 159 1.36 -24.22 -5.45
CA LYS A 159 2.60 -23.48 -5.16
C LYS A 159 3.80 -24.42 -5.20
N GLN A 160 4.75 -24.12 -6.06
CA GLN A 160 6.06 -24.77 -6.08
C GLN A 160 7.11 -23.80 -5.58
N ILE A 161 7.77 -24.15 -4.47
CA ILE A 161 8.80 -23.28 -3.88
C ILE A 161 9.99 -23.21 -4.83
N GLN A 162 10.20 -22.06 -5.45
CA GLN A 162 11.46 -21.73 -6.09
C GLN A 162 12.34 -20.94 -5.11
N ARG A 163 13.61 -21.35 -4.96
CA ARG A 163 14.60 -20.62 -4.16
C ARG A 163 15.21 -19.45 -4.93
N THR A 164 14.48 -18.80 -5.82
CA THR A 164 15.02 -17.67 -6.58
C THR A 164 14.71 -16.40 -5.83
N LEU A 165 15.74 -15.85 -5.18
CA LEU A 165 15.78 -14.43 -4.80
C LEU A 165 15.94 -13.64 -6.10
N THR A 166 14.84 -13.50 -6.86
CA THR A 166 14.73 -12.31 -7.70
C THR A 166 14.90 -11.12 -6.76
N GLY A 167 15.38 -10.00 -7.29
CA GLY A 167 15.73 -8.84 -6.48
C GLY A 167 14.53 -8.17 -5.81
N ASP A 168 13.45 -8.90 -5.44
CA ASP A 168 12.14 -8.49 -4.94
C ASP A 168 11.60 -9.35 -3.77
N GLY A 169 12.39 -10.27 -3.21
CA GLY A 169 12.06 -11.08 -2.03
C GLY A 169 12.00 -12.58 -2.32
N LYS A 170 11.41 -13.36 -1.40
CA LYS A 170 11.13 -14.78 -1.64
C LYS A 170 9.86 -14.91 -2.50
N GLN A 171 9.93 -15.73 -3.55
CA GLN A 171 8.81 -15.97 -4.45
C GLN A 171 8.57 -17.47 -4.65
N VAL A 172 7.33 -17.84 -4.97
CA VAL A 172 6.94 -19.19 -5.38
C VAL A 172 6.37 -19.15 -6.79
N GLU A 173 6.59 -20.24 -7.53
CA GLU A 173 5.91 -20.43 -8.81
C GLU A 173 4.49 -20.95 -8.54
N THR A 174 3.51 -20.39 -9.23
CA THR A 174 2.12 -20.81 -9.13
C THR A 174 1.63 -21.38 -10.45
N THR A 175 1.09 -22.59 -10.42
CA THR A 175 0.49 -23.23 -11.59
C THR A 175 -0.95 -23.57 -11.30
N ILE A 176 -1.85 -23.30 -12.25
CA ILE A 176 -3.28 -23.60 -12.08
C ILE A 176 -3.50 -25.10 -11.88
N ILE A 177 -4.36 -25.49 -10.94
CA ILE A 177 -4.78 -26.89 -10.75
C ILE A 177 -5.65 -27.26 -11.97
N PRO A 178 -5.38 -28.35 -12.71
CA PRO A 178 -6.24 -28.82 -13.80
C PRO A 178 -7.64 -29.20 -13.32
N GLU A 179 -8.66 -29.10 -14.19
CA GLU A 179 -10.06 -29.28 -13.78
C GLU A 179 -10.36 -30.69 -13.24
N ASP A 180 -9.84 -31.72 -13.91
CA ASP A 180 -9.99 -33.11 -13.46
C ASP A 180 -9.40 -33.32 -12.06
N GLU A 181 -8.26 -32.69 -11.78
CA GLU A 181 -7.60 -32.77 -10.48
C GLU A 181 -8.36 -31.97 -9.42
N LEU A 182 -8.82 -30.76 -9.75
CA LEU A 182 -9.66 -29.94 -8.86
C LEU A 182 -10.91 -30.72 -8.44
N LYS A 183 -11.53 -31.44 -9.37
CA LYS A 183 -12.72 -32.26 -9.14
C LYS A 183 -12.45 -33.51 -8.32
N GLU A 184 -11.28 -34.14 -8.50
CA GLU A 184 -10.90 -35.35 -7.76
C GLU A 184 -10.44 -35.04 -6.33
N GLU A 185 -9.59 -34.02 -6.16
CA GLU A 185 -8.96 -33.69 -4.87
C GLU A 185 -9.81 -32.73 -4.02
N PHE A 186 -10.60 -31.84 -4.65
CA PHE A 186 -11.39 -30.81 -3.96
C PHE A 186 -12.86 -30.79 -4.44
N PRO A 187 -13.60 -31.93 -4.32
CA PRO A 187 -14.93 -32.07 -4.89
C PRO A 187 -15.96 -31.07 -4.36
N GLY A 188 -15.90 -30.68 -3.08
CA GLY A 188 -16.81 -29.69 -2.49
C GLY A 188 -16.54 -28.28 -3.01
N THR A 189 -15.28 -27.91 -3.13
CA THR A 189 -14.87 -26.65 -3.76
C THR A 189 -15.26 -26.62 -5.23
N TYR A 190 -15.09 -27.72 -5.96
CA TYR A 190 -15.51 -27.83 -7.37
C TYR A 190 -17.03 -27.64 -7.51
N GLU A 191 -17.83 -28.34 -6.71
CA GLU A 191 -19.30 -28.20 -6.70
C GLU A 191 -19.73 -26.75 -6.45
N TYR A 192 -19.10 -26.08 -5.48
CA TYR A 192 -19.34 -24.66 -5.18
C TYR A 192 -18.98 -23.74 -6.35
N LEU A 193 -17.77 -23.88 -6.90
CA LEU A 193 -17.33 -23.04 -8.00
C LEU A 193 -18.20 -23.26 -9.24
N GLU A 194 -18.65 -24.49 -9.48
CA GLU A 194 -19.54 -24.82 -10.60
C GLU A 194 -20.91 -24.16 -10.42
N ALA A 195 -21.46 -24.14 -9.19
CA ALA A 195 -22.66 -23.37 -8.88
C ALA A 195 -22.48 -21.85 -9.09
N ALA A 196 -21.29 -21.31 -8.80
CA ALA A 196 -20.95 -19.90 -9.00
C ALA A 196 -20.42 -19.56 -10.41
N ARG A 197 -20.45 -20.50 -11.37
CA ARG A 197 -19.80 -20.37 -12.68
C ARG A 197 -20.28 -19.17 -13.49
N ASP A 198 -21.58 -18.90 -13.46
CA ASP A 198 -22.17 -17.76 -14.18
C ASP A 198 -21.72 -16.42 -13.57
N GLU A 199 -21.62 -16.33 -12.23
CA GLU A 199 -21.08 -15.14 -11.57
C GLU A 199 -19.59 -14.96 -11.88
N LEU A 200 -18.82 -16.04 -11.88
CA LEU A 200 -17.43 -16.05 -12.26
C LEU A 200 -17.20 -15.54 -13.70
N ALA A 201 -18.09 -15.87 -14.65
CA ALA A 201 -18.02 -15.36 -16.01
C ALA A 201 -18.13 -13.81 -16.10
N THR A 202 -18.62 -13.14 -15.04
CA THR A 202 -18.74 -11.67 -14.96
C THR A 202 -17.53 -10.97 -14.32
N ARG A 203 -16.36 -11.64 -14.21
CA ARG A 203 -15.13 -11.07 -13.60
C ARG A 203 -14.59 -9.83 -14.31
N GLU A 204 -14.68 -9.76 -15.64
CA GLU A 204 -14.22 -8.61 -16.41
C GLU A 204 -15.38 -7.73 -16.90
N LYS A 205 -15.17 -6.40 -16.86
CA LYS A 205 -16.06 -5.43 -17.49
C LYS A 205 -15.74 -5.36 -18.99
N GLY A 206 -16.35 -6.25 -19.76
CA GLY A 206 -16.24 -6.32 -21.22
C GLY A 206 -16.72 -7.68 -21.71
N ASP A 207 -17.42 -7.71 -22.84
CA ASP A 207 -18.04 -8.93 -23.36
C ASP A 207 -17.02 -10.05 -23.60
N GLY A 208 -17.12 -11.15 -22.84
CA GLY A 208 -16.71 -12.48 -23.29
C GLY A 208 -15.22 -12.83 -23.25
N VAL A 209 -14.49 -12.51 -22.17
CA VAL A 209 -13.23 -13.24 -21.92
C VAL A 209 -13.55 -14.64 -21.41
N ASP A 210 -13.29 -15.63 -22.27
CA ASP A 210 -13.32 -17.03 -21.89
C ASP A 210 -12.08 -17.32 -21.04
N TYR A 211 -12.30 -17.53 -19.74
CA TYR A 211 -11.25 -17.91 -18.82
C TYR A 211 -10.99 -19.41 -19.02
N GLU A 212 -9.85 -19.77 -19.59
CA GLU A 212 -9.40 -21.16 -19.60
C GLU A 212 -8.30 -21.35 -18.53
N PRO A 213 -8.53 -22.18 -17.49
CA PRO A 213 -9.81 -22.76 -17.08
C PRO A 213 -10.75 -21.74 -16.39
N TRP A 214 -12.04 -22.03 -16.36
CA TRP A 214 -13.11 -21.08 -16.01
C TRP A 214 -13.11 -20.63 -14.54
N TYR A 215 -12.43 -21.36 -13.67
CA TYR A 215 -12.31 -21.04 -12.23
C TYR A 215 -11.05 -20.25 -11.88
N LYS A 216 -10.15 -19.93 -12.82
CA LYS A 216 -8.95 -19.14 -12.53
C LYS A 216 -9.29 -17.70 -12.11
N TYR A 217 -8.40 -17.06 -11.35
CA TYR A 217 -8.56 -15.66 -10.98
C TYR A 217 -8.54 -14.74 -12.21
N GLY A 218 -9.18 -13.57 -12.07
CA GLY A 218 -9.13 -12.53 -13.09
C GLY A 218 -7.71 -12.00 -13.34
N ARG A 219 -6.84 -12.02 -12.33
CA ARG A 219 -5.41 -11.69 -12.43
C ARG A 219 -4.59 -12.62 -11.55
N GLU A 220 -3.42 -13.03 -12.04
CA GLU A 220 -2.48 -13.91 -11.32
C GLU A 220 -1.49 -13.15 -10.43
N GLN A 221 -1.53 -11.81 -10.43
CA GLN A 221 -0.66 -10.97 -9.61
C GLN A 221 -0.80 -11.29 -8.12
N GLY A 222 0.31 -11.25 -7.38
CA GLY A 222 0.31 -11.29 -5.91
C GLY A 222 0.29 -12.69 -5.31
N LEU A 223 0.14 -13.74 -6.13
CA LEU A 223 0.13 -15.14 -5.70
C LEU A 223 1.53 -15.66 -5.34
N GLU A 224 2.55 -15.04 -5.92
CA GLU A 224 3.94 -15.46 -5.89
C GLU A 224 4.68 -15.03 -4.62
N TYR A 225 4.26 -13.98 -3.93
CA TYR A 225 5.04 -13.40 -2.83
C TYR A 225 4.85 -14.14 -1.52
N ILE A 226 5.96 -14.53 -0.89
CA ILE A 226 5.98 -15.23 0.41
C ILE A 226 7.02 -14.61 1.35
N GLY A 227 6.94 -14.99 2.61
CA GLY A 227 7.85 -14.54 3.66
C GLY A 227 7.34 -13.35 4.47
N GLU A 228 8.10 -13.04 5.51
CA GLU A 228 7.88 -11.96 6.47
C GLU A 228 7.83 -10.58 5.78
N ARG A 229 6.93 -9.70 6.23
CA ARG A 229 6.64 -8.43 5.54
C ARG A 229 5.94 -7.40 6.41
N LEU A 230 5.93 -6.15 5.94
CA LEU A 230 5.14 -5.06 6.50
C LEU A 230 3.97 -4.72 5.56
N TYR A 231 2.75 -4.67 6.07
CA TYR A 231 1.57 -4.22 5.31
C TYR A 231 1.33 -2.74 5.48
N THR A 232 0.94 -2.06 4.40
CA THR A 232 0.48 -0.68 4.46
C THR A 232 -0.78 -0.48 3.61
N PRO A 233 -1.82 0.20 4.15
CA PRO A 233 -3.02 0.51 3.36
C PRO A 233 -2.68 1.48 2.22
N THR A 234 -3.54 1.57 1.22
CA THR A 234 -3.32 2.52 0.11
C THR A 234 -3.39 3.98 0.58
N TYR A 235 -4.28 4.28 1.53
CA TYR A 235 -4.45 5.59 2.11
C TYR A 235 -4.42 5.48 3.64
N SER A 236 -3.76 6.41 4.32
CA SER A 236 -3.71 6.49 5.78
C SER A 236 -3.47 7.93 6.22
N SER A 237 -3.98 8.33 7.39
CA SER A 237 -3.74 9.66 7.98
C SER A 237 -2.34 9.82 8.57
N GLY A 238 -1.58 8.73 8.66
CA GLY A 238 -0.19 8.70 9.08
C GLY A 238 0.43 7.34 8.78
N PRO A 239 1.74 7.18 8.97
CA PRO A 239 2.41 5.94 8.61
C PRO A 239 1.84 4.75 9.37
N LYS A 240 1.47 3.72 8.61
CA LYS A 240 0.87 2.48 9.14
C LYS A 240 1.48 1.31 8.39
N PHE A 241 2.61 0.84 8.89
CA PHE A 241 3.35 -0.32 8.40
C PHE A 241 3.26 -1.43 9.44
N LEU A 242 2.37 -2.39 9.21
CA LEU A 242 2.03 -3.44 10.17
C LEU A 242 2.85 -4.69 9.90
N HIS A 243 3.68 -5.08 10.86
CA HIS A 243 4.49 -6.29 10.74
C HIS A 243 3.64 -7.57 10.79
N HIS A 244 3.76 -8.41 9.76
CA HIS A 244 3.17 -9.74 9.70
C HIS A 244 4.26 -10.82 9.66
N GLU A 245 4.44 -11.49 10.80
CA GLU A 245 5.35 -12.63 10.96
C GLU A 245 4.70 -13.91 10.42
N THR A 246 4.77 -14.11 9.11
CA THR A 246 4.25 -15.31 8.44
C THR A 246 5.09 -15.67 7.22
N GLU A 247 5.24 -16.97 6.93
CA GLU A 247 5.83 -17.40 5.66
C GLU A 247 4.78 -17.40 4.54
N TYR A 248 3.54 -17.79 4.82
CA TYR A 248 2.49 -17.97 3.81
C TYR A 248 1.20 -17.23 4.20
N SER A 249 0.80 -16.29 3.35
CA SER A 249 -0.52 -15.65 3.40
C SER A 249 -0.63 -14.75 2.18
N LEU A 250 -1.80 -14.72 1.55
CA LEU A 250 -2.14 -13.77 0.51
C LEU A 250 -2.65 -12.48 1.15
N PHE A 251 -2.60 -11.37 0.40
CA PHE A 251 -3.08 -10.07 0.86
C PHE A 251 -3.76 -9.31 -0.26
N ALA A 252 -4.65 -8.38 0.08
CA ALA A 252 -5.40 -7.54 -0.87
C ALA A 252 -5.66 -6.14 -0.29
N ASN A 253 -6.07 -5.21 -1.14
CA ASN A 253 -6.46 -3.83 -0.77
C ASN A 253 -5.36 -3.02 -0.04
N GLY A 254 -4.12 -3.17 -0.49
CA GLY A 254 -2.96 -2.47 0.07
C GLY A 254 -1.66 -2.96 -0.55
N TYR A 255 -0.57 -2.63 0.10
CA TYR A 255 0.79 -2.98 -0.31
C TYR A 255 1.50 -3.76 0.78
N ALA A 256 2.43 -4.62 0.37
CA ALA A 256 3.36 -5.30 1.27
C ALA A 256 4.80 -4.89 0.93
N VAL A 257 5.61 -4.67 1.96
CA VAL A 257 7.03 -4.38 1.89
C VAL A 257 7.81 -5.57 2.44
N PHE A 258 8.60 -6.21 1.58
CA PHE A 258 9.41 -7.39 1.87
C PHE A 258 10.89 -6.97 1.97
N PRO A 259 11.48 -6.90 3.17
CA PRO A 259 12.87 -6.49 3.32
C PRO A 259 13.85 -7.43 2.60
N LYS A 260 14.87 -6.87 1.94
CA LYS A 260 15.95 -7.62 1.25
C LYS A 260 17.25 -7.55 2.03
N THR A 261 17.64 -6.35 2.44
CA THR A 261 18.97 -6.05 3.01
C THR A 261 18.89 -5.39 4.38
N VAL A 262 17.69 -5.04 4.84
CA VAL A 262 17.43 -4.34 6.10
C VAL A 262 16.63 -5.27 7.02
N ASP A 263 16.95 -5.25 8.31
CA ASP A 263 16.24 -6.02 9.32
C ASP A 263 14.80 -5.50 9.42
N ILE A 264 13.80 -6.38 9.39
CA ILE A 264 12.38 -5.99 9.31
C ILE A 264 11.94 -5.08 10.47
N GLU A 265 12.40 -5.35 11.69
CA GLU A 265 12.13 -4.54 12.88
C GLU A 265 12.68 -3.11 12.76
N ILE A 266 13.86 -2.97 12.14
CA ILE A 266 14.48 -1.66 11.90
C ILE A 266 13.69 -0.92 10.83
N LEU A 267 13.33 -1.62 9.76
CA LEU A 267 12.53 -1.04 8.68
C LEU A 267 11.15 -0.59 9.18
N GLU A 268 10.49 -1.39 10.02
CA GLU A 268 9.20 -1.06 10.63
C GLU A 268 9.27 0.25 11.40
N ARG A 269 10.31 0.44 12.22
CA ARG A 269 10.52 1.68 13.01
C ARG A 269 10.76 2.89 12.11
N ILE A 270 11.53 2.71 11.04
CA ILE A 270 11.81 3.79 10.08
C ILE A 270 10.54 4.19 9.33
N LEU A 271 9.80 3.20 8.80
CA LEU A 271 8.60 3.46 8.01
C LEU A 271 7.44 3.94 8.86
N ASN A 272 7.39 3.66 10.16
CA ASN A 272 6.40 4.22 11.09
C ASN A 272 6.87 5.52 11.79
N SER A 273 7.92 6.19 11.30
CA SER A 273 8.46 7.39 11.94
C SER A 273 7.86 8.71 11.44
N LYS A 274 8.07 9.79 12.18
CA LYS A 274 7.82 11.17 11.72
C LYS A 274 8.59 11.54 10.45
N VAL A 275 9.71 10.88 10.15
CA VAL A 275 10.45 11.13 8.90
C VAL A 275 9.64 10.61 7.70
N MET A 276 9.02 9.44 7.83
CA MET A 276 8.14 8.89 6.80
C MET A 276 6.83 9.69 6.68
N ASP A 277 6.25 10.10 7.81
CA ASP A 277 5.07 10.97 7.82
C ASP A 277 5.34 12.30 7.11
N TYR A 278 6.43 12.96 7.46
CA TYR A 278 6.87 14.18 6.78
C TYR A 278 7.09 13.95 5.28
N TYR A 279 7.78 12.88 4.91
CA TYR A 279 8.07 12.59 3.51
C TYR A 279 6.79 12.36 2.69
N ILE A 280 5.83 11.57 3.20
CA ILE A 280 4.64 11.21 2.44
C ILE A 280 3.67 12.38 2.31
N ARG A 281 3.55 13.24 3.34
CA ARG A 281 2.76 14.48 3.31
C ARG A 281 3.26 15.46 2.24
N ASN A 282 4.57 15.48 2.01
CA ASN A 282 5.21 16.37 1.04
C ASN A 282 5.35 15.77 -0.37
N THR A 283 5.22 14.46 -0.52
CA THR A 283 5.51 13.79 -1.81
C THR A 283 4.37 12.96 -2.37
N SER A 284 3.31 12.73 -1.59
CA SER A 284 2.18 11.90 -1.99
C SER A 284 0.98 12.69 -2.52
N LYS A 285 -0.08 11.96 -2.84
CA LYS A 285 -1.39 12.56 -3.09
C LYS A 285 -2.17 12.52 -1.79
N GLU A 286 -2.74 13.67 -1.44
CA GLU A 286 -3.68 13.80 -0.34
C GLU A 286 -5.12 13.62 -0.84
N ILE A 287 -5.97 13.05 0.01
CA ILE A 287 -7.42 12.97 -0.17
C ILE A 287 -8.12 13.47 1.10
N GLN A 288 -9.42 13.76 0.99
CA GLN A 288 -10.25 14.30 2.07
C GLN A 288 -10.00 13.63 3.43
N GLY A 289 -9.78 14.45 4.45
CA GLY A 289 -9.61 14.01 5.84
C GLY A 289 -8.16 13.77 6.23
N ASP A 290 -7.23 14.50 5.62
CA ASP A 290 -5.77 14.39 5.87
C ASP A 290 -5.19 12.99 5.57
N PHE A 291 -5.77 12.27 4.60
CA PHE A 291 -5.29 10.94 4.21
C PHE A 291 -4.24 11.03 3.10
N GLN A 292 -3.07 10.46 3.35
CA GLN A 292 -1.93 10.42 2.44
C GLN A 292 -1.87 9.08 1.68
N CYS A 293 -1.32 9.08 0.47
CA CYS A 293 -1.29 7.92 -0.41
C CYS A 293 0.04 7.14 -0.31
N TYR A 294 0.00 5.89 0.15
CA TYR A 294 1.16 5.02 0.38
C TYR A 294 1.41 4.01 -0.74
N GLN A 295 0.89 4.26 -1.95
CA GLN A 295 1.18 3.40 -3.10
C GLN A 295 2.68 3.34 -3.41
N LYS A 296 3.12 2.24 -4.04
CA LYS A 296 4.52 1.99 -4.42
C LYS A 296 5.21 3.20 -5.07
N ASN A 297 4.54 3.90 -5.99
CA ASN A 297 5.09 5.06 -6.68
C ASN A 297 5.40 6.25 -5.75
N PHE A 298 4.76 6.36 -4.59
CA PHE A 298 5.02 7.40 -3.60
C PHE A 298 6.09 6.99 -2.59
N ILE A 299 6.06 5.74 -2.13
CA ILE A 299 6.97 5.28 -1.07
C ILE A 299 8.33 4.75 -1.59
N ARG A 300 8.42 4.34 -2.86
CA ARG A 300 9.63 3.68 -3.41
C ARG A 300 10.92 4.50 -3.29
N LYS A 301 10.82 5.83 -3.41
CA LYS A 301 11.97 6.75 -3.35
C LYS A 301 12.32 7.18 -1.92
N PHE A 302 11.47 6.89 -0.93
CA PHE A 302 11.84 7.08 0.46
C PHE A 302 13.08 6.23 0.72
N SER A 303 14.16 6.83 1.23
CA SER A 303 15.41 6.08 1.38
C SER A 303 15.72 5.74 2.84
N VAL A 304 16.41 4.62 3.01
CA VAL A 304 16.80 4.04 4.28
C VAL A 304 18.31 4.25 4.48
N PRO A 305 18.76 4.94 5.55
CA PRO A 305 20.18 5.12 5.82
C PRO A 305 20.81 3.81 6.31
N GLU A 306 22.13 3.69 6.18
CA GLU A 306 22.87 2.57 6.77
C GLU A 306 22.96 2.73 8.29
N PHE A 307 22.75 1.62 9.02
CA PHE A 307 22.89 1.55 10.48
C PHE A 307 24.01 0.58 10.83
N SER A 308 24.98 1.04 11.62
CA SER A 308 25.95 0.18 12.29
C SER A 308 25.27 -0.75 13.30
N SER A 309 25.94 -1.83 13.71
CA SER A 309 25.38 -2.76 14.68
C SER A 309 24.96 -2.08 15.99
N SER A 310 25.77 -1.14 16.50
CA SER A 310 25.43 -0.39 17.72
C SER A 310 24.22 0.52 17.54
N GLU A 311 24.06 1.14 16.38
CA GLU A 311 22.88 1.98 16.07
C GLU A 311 21.61 1.15 15.95
N LYS A 312 21.70 -0.05 15.35
CA LYS A 312 20.58 -1.00 15.31
C LYS A 312 20.16 -1.42 16.72
N ASP A 313 21.13 -1.74 17.58
CA ASP A 313 20.85 -2.16 18.97
C ASP A 313 20.25 -1.01 19.80
N GLU A 314 20.76 0.22 19.62
CA GLU A 314 20.18 1.41 20.23
C GLU A 314 18.73 1.61 19.76
N LEU A 315 18.47 1.62 18.46
CA LEU A 315 17.13 1.81 17.91
C LEU A 315 16.15 0.70 18.34
N ARG A 316 16.61 -0.54 18.48
CA ARG A 316 15.82 -1.66 19.04
C ARG A 316 15.46 -1.45 20.51
N SER A 317 16.35 -0.82 21.27
CA SER A 317 16.14 -0.58 22.70
C SER A 317 15.11 0.51 23.00
N LEU A 318 14.87 1.42 22.05
CA LEU A 318 13.87 2.47 22.18
C LEU A 318 12.46 1.86 22.12
N SER A 319 11.59 2.27 23.03
CA SER A 319 10.18 1.84 23.07
C SER A 319 9.20 3.00 22.94
N ASP A 320 9.65 4.21 23.26
CA ASP A 320 8.89 5.44 23.11
C ASP A 320 9.00 5.98 21.69
N GLN A 321 7.86 6.24 21.05
CA GLN A 321 7.81 6.70 19.65
C GLN A 321 8.52 8.06 19.48
N LYS A 322 8.46 8.94 20.48
CA LYS A 322 9.10 10.26 20.41
C LYS A 322 10.63 10.12 20.39
N GLU A 323 11.17 9.21 21.19
CA GLU A 323 12.61 8.93 21.21
C GLU A 323 13.07 8.33 19.87
N ILE A 324 12.27 7.41 19.30
CA ILE A 324 12.52 6.83 17.97
C ILE A 324 12.52 7.94 16.90
N ASP A 325 11.54 8.83 16.92
CA ASP A 325 11.43 9.94 15.97
C ASP A 325 12.60 10.90 16.09
N GLN A 326 12.98 11.29 17.31
CA GLN A 326 14.13 12.15 17.56
C GLN A 326 15.43 11.52 17.05
N TYR A 327 15.60 10.22 17.31
CA TYR A 327 16.74 9.45 16.84
C TYR A 327 16.81 9.46 15.30
N LEU A 328 15.70 9.14 14.64
CA LEU A 328 15.65 9.08 13.18
C LEU A 328 15.79 10.46 12.53
N ILE A 329 15.13 11.50 13.05
CA ILE A 329 15.31 12.89 12.57
C ILE A 329 16.79 13.29 12.60
N LYS A 330 17.50 12.95 13.69
CA LYS A 330 18.95 13.16 13.79
C LYS A 330 19.73 12.32 12.79
N LYS A 331 19.39 11.03 12.62
CA LYS A 331 20.05 10.10 11.68
C LYS A 331 19.93 10.59 10.23
N TYR A 332 18.80 11.17 9.86
CA TYR A 332 18.56 11.75 8.53
C TYR A 332 19.12 13.18 8.38
N GLY A 333 19.60 13.81 9.45
CA GLY A 333 20.13 15.19 9.42
C GLY A 333 19.06 16.24 9.14
N LEU A 334 17.85 16.02 9.66
CA LEU A 334 16.69 16.89 9.49
C LEU A 334 16.49 17.80 10.71
N SER A 335 15.80 18.91 10.50
CA SER A 335 15.41 19.85 11.56
C SER A 335 13.89 19.90 11.68
N LEU A 336 13.29 18.76 12.02
CA LEU A 336 11.85 18.61 12.20
C LEU A 336 11.47 18.73 13.68
N GLU A 337 10.34 19.37 13.96
CA GLU A 337 9.79 19.42 15.32
C GLU A 337 9.09 18.11 15.68
N VAL A 338 9.48 17.54 16.82
CA VAL A 338 8.75 16.42 17.42
C VAL A 338 7.71 16.99 18.38
N SER A 339 6.54 17.32 17.83
CA SER A 339 5.35 17.73 18.60
C SER A 339 5.07 16.74 19.74
N ASN A 340 4.57 17.26 20.86
CA ASN A 340 4.30 16.51 22.09
C ASN A 340 3.18 15.48 21.96
#